data_AF-A0A4D4LUW6-F1
#
_entry.id   AF-A0A4D4LUW6-F1
#
_cell.length_a   1.000
_cell.length_b   1.000
_cell.length_c   1.000
_cell.angle_alpha   90.00
_cell.angle_beta   90.00
_cell.angle_gamma   90.00
#
_symmetry.space_group_name_H-M   'P 1'
#
loop_
_entity.id
_entity.type
_entity.pdbx_description
1 polymer ?
#
loop_
_entity_poly.entity_id
_entity_poly.type
_entity_poly.pdbx_seq_one_letter_code
_entity_poly.pdbx_strand_id
1 'polypeptide(L)'
;MDVPLIHKFEAGFAQGVKDTKKGVTVKSQYLTETAAEGGFSSPDKGEAAAEGQIGAKADVVYAAAGLSGQGVIKAAAAHKVSAIGVDSDQYKQDALAKYKNSILTSAMKDVAGAVYNLAKSVHDGKPETGVVRASLSTGGVGLADSNPTFKNNAALQAALKKAEAGIKDGSIKVKTN
;
A
#
# COMPACT_ATOMS: atom_id res chain seq x y z
N MET A 1 -9.90 -7.47 -5.92
CA MET A 1 -9.76 -8.47 -6.97
C MET A 1 -8.74 -9.50 -6.53
N ASP A 2 -9.12 -10.78 -6.53
CA ASP A 2 -8.22 -11.90 -6.29
C ASP A 2 -7.29 -12.07 -7.50
N VAL A 3 -6.04 -11.62 -7.35
CA VAL A 3 -4.99 -11.84 -8.35
C VAL A 3 -3.61 -11.96 -7.70
N PRO A 4 -2.65 -12.63 -8.36
CA PRO A 4 -1.31 -12.88 -7.80
C PRO A 4 -0.54 -11.63 -7.36
N LEU A 5 -0.80 -10.47 -7.96
CA LEU A 5 -0.17 -9.23 -7.53
C LEU A 5 -0.68 -8.77 -6.16
N ILE A 6 -1.99 -8.90 -5.89
CA ILE A 6 -2.58 -8.52 -4.59
C ILE A 6 -2.19 -9.52 -3.51
N HIS A 7 -2.00 -10.80 -3.85
CA HIS A 7 -1.47 -11.81 -2.92
C HIS A 7 -0.11 -11.41 -2.33
N LYS A 8 0.76 -10.78 -3.14
CA LYS A 8 2.06 -10.27 -2.66
C LYS A 8 1.90 -9.13 -1.66
N PHE A 9 0.92 -8.25 -1.87
CA PHE A 9 0.60 -7.18 -0.91
C PHE A 9 0.10 -7.77 0.41
N GLU A 10 -0.81 -8.74 0.36
CA GLU A 10 -1.29 -9.44 1.56
C GLU A 10 -0.15 -10.15 2.30
N ALA A 11 0.64 -10.97 1.60
CA ALA A 11 1.73 -11.75 2.20
C ALA A 11 2.78 -10.85 2.86
N GLY A 12 3.18 -9.76 2.20
CA GLY A 12 4.11 -8.79 2.75
C GLY A 12 3.56 -8.06 3.97
N PHE A 13 2.30 -7.62 3.92
CA PHE A 13 1.64 -6.95 5.05
C PHE A 13 1.49 -7.89 6.26
N ALA A 14 0.99 -9.10 6.04
CA ALA A 14 0.82 -10.10 7.10
C ALA A 14 2.16 -10.49 7.74
N GLN A 15 3.21 -10.64 6.94
CA GLN A 15 4.55 -10.90 7.45
C GLN A 15 5.06 -9.74 8.31
N GLY A 16 4.95 -8.49 7.84
CA GLY A 16 5.38 -7.31 8.60
C GLY A 16 4.62 -7.12 9.92
N VAL A 17 3.31 -7.38 9.95
CA VAL A 17 2.52 -7.38 11.18
C VAL A 17 3.01 -8.44 12.16
N LYS A 18 3.21 -9.67 11.66
CA LYS A 18 3.69 -10.80 12.50
C LYS A 18 5.08 -10.55 13.09
N ASP A 19 5.98 -9.97 12.31
CA ASP A 19 7.37 -9.71 12.73
C ASP A 19 7.46 -8.58 13.75
N THR A 20 6.51 -7.65 13.74
CA THR A 20 6.50 -6.49 14.66
C THR A 20 5.75 -6.74 15.94
N LYS A 21 4.61 -7.46 15.91
CA LYS A 21 3.81 -7.74 17.10
C LYS A 21 3.04 -9.05 17.00
N LYS A 22 3.36 -10.00 17.87
CA LYS A 22 2.59 -11.25 18.03
C LYS A 22 1.18 -10.96 18.55
N GLY A 23 0.20 -11.73 18.08
CA GLY A 23 -1.19 -11.64 18.53
C GLY A 23 -2.05 -10.60 17.80
N VAL A 24 -1.47 -9.81 16.88
CA VAL A 24 -2.26 -8.98 15.96
C VAL A 24 -2.91 -9.87 14.90
N THR A 25 -4.22 -9.71 14.70
CA THR A 25 -4.99 -10.47 13.71
C THR A 25 -5.07 -9.68 12.41
N VAL A 26 -4.69 -10.29 11.29
CA VAL A 26 -4.87 -9.72 9.95
C VAL A 26 -6.09 -10.38 9.32
N LYS A 27 -7.06 -9.56 8.88
CA LYS A 27 -8.22 -10.01 8.10
C LYS A 27 -8.06 -9.51 6.68
N SER A 28 -8.01 -10.43 5.72
CA SER A 28 -7.97 -10.10 4.30
C SER A 28 -9.35 -10.29 3.67
N GLN A 29 -9.63 -9.47 2.66
CA GLN A 29 -10.83 -9.57 1.84
C GLN A 29 -10.50 -9.07 0.43
N TYR A 30 -10.76 -9.91 -0.56
CA TYR A 30 -10.74 -9.50 -1.96
C TYR A 30 -12.12 -8.93 -2.34
N LEU A 31 -12.14 -7.73 -2.94
CA LEU A 31 -13.42 -7.08 -3.28
C LEU A 31 -14.22 -7.79 -4.39
N THR A 32 -13.51 -8.56 -5.24
CA THR A 32 -14.05 -9.28 -6.40
C THR A 32 -13.13 -10.47 -6.72
N GLU A 33 -13.64 -11.44 -7.47
CA GLU A 33 -12.84 -12.59 -7.95
C GLU A 33 -12.13 -12.27 -9.27
N THR A 34 -12.77 -11.49 -10.13
CA THR A 34 -12.27 -11.19 -11.48
C THR A 34 -12.10 -9.68 -11.72
N ALA A 35 -11.38 -9.35 -12.80
CA ALA A 35 -11.17 -7.96 -13.23
C ALA A 35 -12.43 -7.31 -13.77
N ALA A 36 -13.27 -8.07 -14.46
CA ALA A 36 -14.50 -7.59 -15.07
C ALA A 36 -15.51 -7.07 -14.04
N GLU A 37 -15.41 -7.52 -12.79
CA GLU A 37 -16.32 -7.15 -11.70
C GLU A 37 -15.98 -5.80 -11.03
N GLY A 38 -14.97 -5.09 -11.55
CA GLY A 38 -14.67 -3.71 -11.15
C GLY A 38 -13.98 -3.58 -9.80
N GLY A 39 -13.27 -4.59 -9.33
CA GLY A 39 -12.66 -4.59 -7.99
C GLY A 39 -11.72 -3.42 -7.67
N PHE A 40 -11.18 -2.74 -8.69
CA PHE A 40 -10.33 -1.55 -8.54
C PHE A 40 -11.02 -0.21 -8.84
N SER A 41 -12.30 -0.23 -9.18
CA SER A 41 -13.07 0.94 -9.62
C SER A 41 -14.43 1.08 -8.90
N SER A 42 -14.58 0.44 -7.74
CA SER A 42 -15.82 0.38 -6.97
C SER A 42 -15.59 0.88 -5.53
N PRO A 43 -15.55 2.21 -5.31
CA PRO A 43 -15.41 2.79 -3.97
C PRO A 43 -16.48 2.31 -2.99
N ASP A 44 -17.71 2.08 -3.45
CA ASP A 44 -18.81 1.50 -2.68
C ASP A 44 -18.46 0.12 -2.11
N LYS A 45 -17.88 -0.78 -2.92
CA LYS A 45 -17.42 -2.10 -2.45
C LYS A 45 -16.28 -1.97 -1.44
N GLY A 46 -15.36 -1.04 -1.68
CA GLY A 46 -14.25 -0.75 -0.76
C GLY A 46 -14.74 -0.26 0.60
N GLU A 47 -15.69 0.67 0.61
CA GLU A 47 -16.34 1.18 1.81
C GLU A 47 -17.04 0.06 2.58
N ALA A 48 -17.90 -0.72 1.92
CA ALA A 48 -18.63 -1.82 2.56
C ALA A 48 -17.70 -2.89 3.18
N ALA A 49 -16.61 -3.24 2.51
CA ALA A 49 -15.62 -4.17 3.04
C ALA A 49 -14.91 -3.60 4.28
N ALA A 50 -14.49 -2.33 4.23
CA ALA A 50 -13.86 -1.66 5.35
C ALA A 50 -14.80 -1.54 6.55
N GLU A 51 -16.05 -1.16 6.34
CA GLU A 51 -17.11 -1.14 7.36
C GLU A 51 -17.25 -2.49 8.07
N GLY A 52 -17.28 -3.59 7.30
CA GLY A 52 -17.32 -4.94 7.86
C GLY A 52 -16.10 -5.28 8.73
N GLN A 53 -14.88 -4.94 8.26
CA GLN A 53 -13.66 -5.18 9.01
C GLN A 53 -13.57 -4.32 10.29
N ILE A 54 -13.96 -3.05 10.21
CA ILE A 54 -14.01 -2.11 11.34
C ILE A 54 -15.06 -2.54 12.36
N GLY A 55 -16.25 -2.95 11.90
CA GLY A 55 -17.28 -3.56 12.75
C GLY A 55 -16.76 -4.80 13.47
N ALA A 56 -15.89 -5.57 12.80
CA ALA A 56 -15.17 -6.70 13.36
C ALA A 56 -13.85 -6.31 14.08
N LYS A 57 -13.76 -5.06 14.55
CA LYS A 57 -12.72 -4.45 15.41
C LYS A 57 -11.36 -4.15 14.78
N ALA A 58 -11.29 -4.00 13.46
CA ALA A 58 -10.07 -3.46 12.83
C ALA A 58 -9.84 -1.99 13.23
N ASP A 59 -8.64 -1.67 13.70
CA ASP A 59 -8.17 -0.33 14.07
C ASP A 59 -7.23 0.30 13.01
N VAL A 60 -6.80 -0.52 12.04
CA VAL A 60 -6.04 -0.13 10.85
C VAL A 60 -6.60 -0.87 9.64
N VAL A 61 -6.84 -0.17 8.53
CA VAL A 61 -7.21 -0.74 7.23
C VAL A 61 -6.16 -0.42 6.17
N TYR A 62 -5.81 -1.42 5.37
CA TYR A 62 -4.81 -1.29 4.29
C TYR A 62 -5.46 -1.56 2.93
N ALA A 63 -5.41 -0.58 2.02
CA ALA A 63 -6.22 -0.58 0.80
C ALA A 63 -5.41 -0.83 -0.48
N ALA A 64 -5.01 -2.07 -0.76
CA ALA A 64 -4.43 -2.46 -2.06
C ALA A 64 -5.51 -2.63 -3.16
N ALA A 65 -6.29 -1.56 -3.41
CA ALA A 65 -7.56 -1.66 -4.14
C ALA A 65 -7.81 -0.54 -5.19
N GLY A 66 -6.77 0.16 -5.66
CA GLY A 66 -6.93 1.20 -6.69
C GLY A 66 -7.93 2.30 -6.26
N LEU A 67 -8.82 2.72 -7.17
CA LEU A 67 -9.86 3.72 -6.87
C LEU A 67 -10.83 3.25 -5.79
N SER A 68 -11.10 1.94 -5.70
CA SER A 68 -11.94 1.38 -4.63
C SER A 68 -11.38 1.70 -3.23
N GLY A 69 -10.06 1.88 -3.11
CA GLY A 69 -9.40 2.26 -1.86
C GLY A 69 -9.85 3.61 -1.29
N GLN A 70 -10.44 4.49 -2.11
CA GLN A 70 -11.01 5.75 -1.61
C GLN A 70 -12.20 5.51 -0.66
N GLY A 71 -13.01 4.47 -0.93
CA GLY A 71 -14.08 4.06 -0.03
C GLY A 71 -13.58 3.51 1.30
N VAL A 72 -12.47 2.76 1.27
CA VAL A 72 -11.79 2.27 2.49
C VAL A 72 -11.31 3.43 3.36
N ILE A 73 -10.67 4.44 2.76
CA ILE A 73 -10.20 5.64 3.46
C ILE A 73 -11.36 6.44 4.03
N LYS A 74 -12.47 6.55 3.29
CA LYS A 74 -13.70 7.19 3.77
C LYS A 74 -14.26 6.49 5.02
N ALA A 75 -14.39 5.16 5.00
CA ALA A 75 -14.86 4.38 6.15
C ALA A 75 -13.91 4.55 7.36
N ALA A 76 -12.60 4.49 7.11
CA ALA A 76 -11.60 4.69 8.17
C ALA A 76 -11.75 6.05 8.86
N ALA A 77 -11.98 7.11 8.08
CA ALA A 77 -12.22 8.46 8.59
C ALA A 77 -13.54 8.58 9.37
N ALA A 78 -14.61 7.95 8.89
CA ALA A 78 -15.90 7.94 9.58
C ALA A 78 -15.81 7.31 10.98
N HIS A 79 -15.00 6.25 11.11
CA HIS A 79 -14.81 5.52 12.38
C HIS A 79 -13.57 5.91 13.17
N LYS A 80 -12.83 6.94 12.71
CA LYS A 80 -11.60 7.43 13.36
C LYS A 80 -10.53 6.36 13.55
N VAL A 81 -10.44 5.42 12.62
CA VAL A 81 -9.37 4.41 12.54
C VAL A 81 -8.33 4.82 11.50
N SER A 82 -7.16 4.17 11.50
CA SER A 82 -6.08 4.50 10.57
C SER A 82 -6.25 3.80 9.22
N ALA A 83 -5.92 4.49 8.13
CA ALA A 83 -5.85 3.94 6.80
C ALA A 83 -4.42 3.97 6.27
N ILE A 84 -4.01 2.92 5.56
CA ILE A 84 -2.78 2.87 4.78
C ILE A 84 -3.17 2.80 3.30
N GLY A 85 -2.66 3.74 2.53
CA GLY A 85 -2.87 3.85 1.09
C GLY A 85 -1.90 3.06 0.23
N VAL A 86 -2.05 3.13 -1.09
CA VAL A 86 -1.13 2.51 -2.07
C VAL A 86 -0.89 3.39 -3.30
N ASP A 87 0.13 3.01 -4.07
CA ASP A 87 0.58 3.54 -5.37
C ASP A 87 1.13 4.96 -5.30
N SER A 88 0.31 5.90 -4.82
CA SER A 88 0.61 7.32 -4.74
C SER A 88 0.44 7.84 -3.31
N ASP A 89 0.98 9.03 -3.05
CA ASP A 89 0.85 9.68 -1.76
C ASP A 89 -0.58 10.19 -1.58
N GLN A 90 -1.44 9.34 -1.01
CA GLN A 90 -2.86 9.62 -0.86
C GLN A 90 -3.14 10.71 0.18
N TYR A 91 -2.18 11.00 1.07
CA TYR A 91 -2.27 12.13 1.99
C TYR A 91 -2.21 13.48 1.23
N LYS A 92 -1.55 13.53 0.06
CA LYS A 92 -1.47 14.73 -0.77
C LYS A 92 -2.58 14.88 -1.81
N GLN A 93 -3.43 13.87 -2.00
CA GLN A 93 -4.47 13.91 -3.03
C GLN A 93 -5.64 14.81 -2.61
N ASP A 94 -6.02 15.76 -3.47
CA ASP A 94 -7.12 16.69 -3.21
C ASP A 94 -8.46 15.99 -2.98
N ALA A 95 -8.74 14.94 -3.75
CA ALA A 95 -9.95 14.12 -3.60
C ALA A 95 -10.07 13.47 -2.20
N LEU A 96 -8.95 13.29 -1.50
CA LEU A 96 -8.86 12.68 -0.18
C LEU A 96 -8.53 13.70 0.92
N ALA A 97 -8.50 15.01 0.60
CA ALA A 97 -8.06 16.04 1.53
C ALA A 97 -8.85 16.05 2.85
N LYS A 98 -10.17 15.79 2.78
CA LYS A 98 -11.06 15.67 3.96
C LYS A 98 -10.76 14.47 4.87
N TYR A 99 -9.99 13.49 4.40
CA TYR A 99 -9.67 12.26 5.12
C TYR A 99 -8.22 12.20 5.60
N LYS A 100 -7.41 13.23 5.37
CA LYS A 100 -5.97 13.26 5.67
C LYS A 100 -5.62 12.80 7.08
N ASN A 101 -6.44 13.15 8.08
CA ASN A 101 -6.19 12.78 9.47
C ASN A 101 -6.21 11.26 9.73
N SER A 102 -6.92 10.50 8.91
CA SER A 102 -6.95 9.03 9.01
C SER A 102 -5.90 8.36 8.14
N ILE A 103 -5.31 9.04 7.15
CA ILE A 103 -4.29 8.45 6.27
C ILE A 103 -2.94 8.45 6.99
N LEU A 104 -2.52 7.30 7.51
CA LEU A 104 -1.27 7.13 8.24
C LEU A 104 -0.05 7.28 7.30
N THR A 105 -0.05 6.53 6.21
CA THR A 105 0.98 6.55 5.15
C THR A 105 0.41 5.91 3.87
N SER A 106 1.19 5.84 2.81
CA SER A 106 0.86 5.11 1.58
C SER A 106 2.05 4.25 1.16
N ALA A 107 1.79 2.98 0.80
CA ALA A 107 2.77 2.11 0.16
C ALA A 107 2.94 2.53 -1.30
N MET A 108 3.94 3.39 -1.53
CA MET A 108 4.25 4.01 -2.82
C MET A 108 4.79 2.99 -3.82
N LYS A 109 4.41 3.19 -5.09
CA LYS A 109 4.94 2.45 -6.23
C LYS A 109 5.18 3.41 -7.38
N ASP A 110 6.43 3.57 -7.78
CA ASP A 110 6.82 4.53 -8.81
C ASP A 110 6.55 4.01 -10.24
N VAL A 111 5.26 3.84 -10.56
CA VAL A 111 4.82 3.44 -11.89
C VAL A 111 5.11 4.54 -12.91
N ALA A 112 4.97 5.81 -12.52
CA ALA A 112 5.23 6.94 -13.39
C ALA A 112 6.70 7.00 -13.83
N GLY A 113 7.64 6.86 -12.90
CA GLY A 113 9.07 6.78 -13.20
C GLY A 113 9.43 5.57 -14.04
N ALA A 114 8.84 4.40 -13.76
CA ALA A 114 9.06 3.20 -14.58
C ALA A 114 8.64 3.39 -16.04
N VAL A 115 7.44 3.97 -16.29
CA VAL A 115 6.96 4.25 -17.65
C VAL A 115 7.81 5.32 -18.34
N TYR A 116 8.18 6.38 -17.62
CA TYR A 116 9.04 7.44 -18.14
C TYR A 116 10.41 6.89 -18.56
N ASN A 117 11.06 6.08 -17.73
CA ASN A 117 12.37 5.49 -18.02
C ASN A 117 12.31 4.58 -19.24
N LEU A 118 11.28 3.75 -19.36
CA LEU A 118 11.08 2.92 -20.55
C LEU A 118 10.93 3.78 -21.81
N ALA A 119 10.04 4.77 -21.79
CA ALA A 119 9.84 5.66 -22.94
C ALA A 119 11.12 6.42 -23.33
N LYS A 120 11.86 6.91 -22.33
CA LYS A 120 13.15 7.57 -22.51
C LYS A 120 14.19 6.63 -23.13
N SER A 121 14.26 5.38 -22.69
CA SER A 121 15.19 4.39 -23.23
C SER A 121 14.99 4.14 -24.72
N VAL A 122 13.73 4.11 -25.16
CA VAL A 122 13.36 3.97 -26.58
C VAL A 122 13.76 5.23 -27.35
N HIS A 123 13.45 6.41 -26.81
CA HIS A 123 13.83 7.69 -27.41
C HIS A 123 15.34 7.84 -27.58
N ASP A 124 16.12 7.42 -26.59
CA ASP A 124 17.59 7.47 -26.59
C ASP A 124 18.24 6.40 -27.50
N GLY A 125 17.44 5.57 -28.19
CA GLY A 125 17.93 4.50 -29.06
C GLY A 125 18.55 3.32 -28.32
N LYS A 126 18.30 3.20 -27.01
CA LYS A 126 18.76 2.08 -26.15
C LYS A 126 17.58 1.49 -25.37
N PRO A 127 16.59 0.86 -26.04
CA PRO A 127 15.39 0.36 -25.38
C PRO A 127 15.73 -0.61 -24.23
N GLU A 128 15.12 -0.39 -23.07
CA GLU A 128 15.12 -1.39 -22.00
C GLU A 128 14.41 -2.67 -22.47
N THR A 129 14.97 -3.82 -22.10
CA THR A 129 14.43 -5.14 -22.44
C THR A 129 14.44 -6.07 -21.23
N GLY A 130 13.67 -7.15 -21.31
CA GLY A 130 13.56 -8.12 -20.22
C GLY A 130 12.78 -7.59 -19.01
N VAL A 131 13.11 -8.12 -17.83
CA VAL A 131 12.41 -7.78 -16.58
C VAL A 131 13.16 -6.69 -15.83
N VAL A 132 12.61 -5.47 -15.85
CA VAL A 132 13.06 -4.37 -14.98
C VAL A 132 12.30 -4.47 -13.66
N ARG A 133 13.01 -4.75 -12.56
CA ARG A 133 12.40 -5.01 -11.25
C ARG A 133 12.56 -3.81 -10.31
N ALA A 134 11.44 -3.16 -10.01
CA ALA A 134 11.35 -2.18 -8.92
C ALA A 134 11.40 -2.85 -7.55
N SER A 135 12.13 -2.24 -6.61
CA SER A 135 12.29 -2.70 -5.23
C SER A 135 12.59 -1.52 -4.29
N LEU A 136 12.67 -1.79 -2.98
CA LEU A 136 13.16 -0.82 -2.02
C LEU A 136 14.61 -0.38 -2.32
N SER A 137 15.44 -1.28 -2.86
CA SER A 137 16.84 -0.96 -3.20
C SER A 137 16.94 -0.02 -4.40
N THR A 138 16.02 -0.14 -5.37
CA THR A 138 15.97 0.73 -6.55
C THR A 138 15.13 2.00 -6.33
N GLY A 139 14.54 2.17 -5.15
CA GLY A 139 13.61 3.27 -4.86
C GLY A 139 12.27 3.19 -5.59
N GLY A 140 11.98 2.07 -6.28
CA GLY A 140 10.74 1.92 -7.07
C GLY A 140 9.51 1.63 -6.22
N VAL A 141 9.70 1.29 -4.94
CA VAL A 141 8.65 1.21 -3.91
C VAL A 141 9.15 1.83 -2.61
N GLY A 142 8.24 2.27 -1.75
CA GLY A 142 8.55 2.88 -0.45
C GLY A 142 7.31 3.28 0.34
N LEU A 143 7.49 4.07 1.39
CA LEU A 143 6.40 4.65 2.17
C LEU A 143 6.37 6.16 2.03
N ALA A 144 5.17 6.75 1.91
CA ALA A 144 4.99 8.19 1.91
C ALA A 144 5.20 8.79 3.32
N ASP A 145 5.87 9.94 3.39
CA ASP A 145 6.17 10.65 4.65
C ASP A 145 5.43 11.99 4.81
N SER A 146 4.42 12.25 3.97
CA SER A 146 3.71 13.54 3.98
C SER A 146 2.84 13.78 5.21
N ASN A 147 2.43 12.72 5.92
CA ASN A 147 1.75 12.86 7.20
C ASN A 147 2.78 13.20 8.30
N PRO A 148 2.73 14.40 8.92
CA PRO A 148 3.70 14.80 9.94
C PRO A 148 3.70 13.89 11.16
N THR A 149 2.54 13.35 11.56
CA THR A 149 2.43 12.41 12.69
C THR A 149 3.20 11.13 12.42
N PHE A 150 3.15 10.62 11.19
CA PHE A 150 3.91 9.46 10.77
C PHE A 150 5.41 9.77 10.66
N LYS A 151 5.76 10.89 10.01
CA LYS A 151 7.14 11.32 9.77
C LYS A 151 7.90 11.63 11.05
N ASN A 152 7.26 12.29 12.01
CA ASN A 152 7.92 12.78 13.22
C ASN A 152 7.95 11.73 14.35
N ASN A 153 7.34 10.55 14.16
CA ASN A 153 7.43 9.46 15.13
C ASN A 153 8.79 8.75 15.04
N ALA A 154 9.75 9.20 15.85
CA ALA A 154 11.13 8.71 15.81
C ALA A 154 11.26 7.19 16.01
N ALA A 155 10.49 6.60 16.93
CA ALA A 155 10.52 5.17 17.20
C ALA A 155 10.02 4.36 16.00
N LEU A 156 8.91 4.79 15.37
CA LEU A 156 8.39 4.20 14.15
C LEU A 156 9.40 4.31 13.00
N GLN A 157 9.96 5.50 12.77
CA GLN A 157 10.94 5.71 11.70
C GLN A 157 12.21 4.88 11.89
N ALA A 158 12.68 4.68 13.12
CA ALA A 158 13.82 3.80 13.40
C ALA A 158 13.50 2.33 13.10
N ALA A 159 12.29 1.86 13.48
CA ALA A 159 11.85 0.50 13.17
C ALA A 159 11.72 0.26 11.65
N LEU A 160 11.17 1.24 10.91
CA LEU A 160 11.06 1.20 9.46
C LEU A 160 12.43 1.12 8.79
N LYS A 161 13.37 1.99 9.18
CA LYS A 161 14.75 1.97 8.64
C LYS A 161 15.44 0.63 8.87
N LYS A 162 15.26 0.03 10.05
CA LYS A 162 15.79 -1.31 10.35
C LYS A 162 15.19 -2.39 9.45
N ALA A 163 13.87 -2.37 9.27
CA ALA A 163 13.18 -3.31 8.38
C ALA A 163 13.62 -3.13 6.92
N GLU A 164 13.69 -1.90 6.43
CA GLU A 164 14.17 -1.60 5.07
C GLU A 164 15.61 -2.07 4.85
N ALA A 165 16.51 -1.82 5.79
CA ALA A 165 17.89 -2.30 5.72
C ALA A 165 17.93 -3.84 5.64
N GLY A 166 17.18 -4.52 6.50
CA GLY A 166 17.10 -5.98 6.50
C GLY A 166 16.49 -6.57 5.22
N ILE A 167 15.55 -5.87 4.59
CA ILE A 167 15.01 -6.29 3.29
C ILE A 167 16.06 -6.08 2.17
N LYS A 168 16.78 -4.95 2.20
CA LYS A 168 17.81 -4.61 1.20
C LYS A 168 19.03 -5.53 1.27
N ASP A 169 19.45 -5.94 2.47
CA ASP A 169 20.57 -6.86 2.69
C ASP A 169 20.18 -8.34 2.63
N GLY A 170 18.88 -8.65 2.57
CA GLY A 170 18.34 -9.99 2.42
C GLY A 170 18.21 -10.79 3.72
N SER A 171 18.54 -10.21 4.87
CA SER A 171 18.27 -10.81 6.19
C SER A 171 16.77 -10.94 6.49
N ILE A 172 15.95 -10.07 5.89
CA ILE A 172 14.48 -10.18 5.86
C ILE A 172 14.05 -10.54 4.43
N LYS A 173 13.63 -11.80 4.25
CA LYS A 173 13.04 -12.26 2.98
C LYS A 173 11.53 -12.08 3.02
N VAL A 174 11.04 -11.08 2.28
CA VAL A 174 9.60 -10.79 2.18
C VAL A 174 8.88 -11.92 1.44
N LYS A 175 7.80 -12.41 2.03
CA LYS A 175 6.95 -13.43 1.43
C LYS A 175 6.20 -12.90 0.22
N THR A 176 5.88 -13.80 -0.71
CA THR A 176 5.12 -13.48 -1.93
C THR A 176 3.79 -14.21 -2.02
N ASN A 177 3.52 -15.09 -1.05
CA ASN A 177 2.31 -15.89 -0.84
C ASN A 177 2.27 -16.39 0.60
#